data_AF-A0A965DMW3-F1
#
_entry.id   AF-A0A965DMW3-F1
#
_cell.length_a   1.000
_cell.length_b   1.000
_cell.length_c   1.000
_cell.angle_alpha   90.00
_cell.angle_beta   90.00
_cell.angle_gamma   90.00
#
_symmetry.space_group_name_H-M   'P 1'
#
loop_
_entity.id
_entity.type
_entity.pdbx_description
1 polymer ?
#
loop_
_entity_poly.entity_id
_entity_poly.type
_entity_poly.pdbx_seq_one_letter_code
_entity_poly.pdbx_strand_id
1 'polypeptide(L)'
;MTDSMDNDLRGFKLPPPRFLNAPLSSELQSVKGYSHLQTFFPTLSKLFRLNKFHSENVWLDTKWRVNFIDCSGTSGNCSLRLEKNVMDCSSQEFTSTPAYMKVTHLLDPIRWIQGRYSLPKESGLPWHSKTWTNAWHKLQDPWNQAYVETLASYALGRLREENISPHFNYFYGAFCARADAYRYNMNDEFASFRNHRWFWKAKQNNLYKIIVLNGDNPSEPVDEEILDEFLNPPDLEDDSEEERSQLSEIEVKDEELGELESLHSASITTKESDEEDEEDKKDEDFDSDFDDDQYIVYAEIPKFPVMLLLTEKNEETMDSLLAGKGIGCIPNTPDWEEHWSAWIFQIIAACSVMQKFFGMTHNDLHTNNIVWSNTDIEFLWYKSTSGQLFKVPTFGKLFKIIDFGRAIFKINSSWFISDDFRVGNDAEGQYAFPPLVPKPSELVEPNPSFDLCRLAVSLFEALFPVKPKETKSRKILSEEEGLVVRETESHLYNVLWTWMLDDEEENVLMEADGSERFPDFDLYKHIAAKCHNAKPTEQFDKPAFARFKVKKMPVSAKPYSLFC
;
A
#
# COMPACT_ATOMS: atom_id res chain seq x y z
N MET A 1 3.94 39.13 6.47
CA MET A 1 4.73 38.68 7.62
C MET A 1 4.86 37.18 7.48
N THR A 2 6.04 36.77 7.03
CA THR A 2 6.45 35.40 6.78
C THR A 2 6.83 34.78 8.12
N ASP A 3 5.92 34.01 8.71
CA ASP A 3 6.32 33.11 9.80
C ASP A 3 7.13 31.98 9.18
N SER A 4 8.44 32.07 9.38
CA SER A 4 9.32 30.92 9.36
C SER A 4 8.80 29.94 10.41
N MET A 5 8.02 28.95 9.95
CA MET A 5 7.95 27.64 10.62
C MET A 5 9.32 26.99 10.47
N ASP A 6 10.29 27.56 11.18
CA ASP A 6 11.59 26.95 11.35
C ASP A 6 11.35 25.73 12.25
N ASN A 7 11.72 24.57 11.68
CA ASN A 7 11.57 23.24 12.24
C ASN A 7 12.45 23.07 13.48
N ASP A 8 12.08 23.71 14.60
CA ASP A 8 12.54 23.30 15.92
C ASP A 8 11.79 22.04 16.35
N LEU A 9 12.14 20.93 15.69
CA LEU A 9 11.97 19.58 16.23
C LEU A 9 12.68 19.57 17.57
N ARG A 10 11.92 19.53 18.68
CA ARG A 10 12.34 19.41 20.09
C ARG A 10 13.61 18.55 20.30
N GLY A 11 14.79 19.09 19.98
CA GLY A 11 16.10 18.45 20.10
C GLY A 11 16.52 17.41 19.04
N PHE A 12 15.74 17.13 17.98
CA PHE A 12 16.10 16.12 16.96
C PHE A 12 16.18 16.71 15.55
N LYS A 13 17.38 16.85 14.99
CA LYS A 13 17.58 17.25 13.59
C LYS A 13 17.98 16.04 12.76
N LEU A 14 17.08 15.56 11.91
CA LEU A 14 17.48 14.58 10.88
C LEU A 14 18.50 15.24 9.96
N PRO A 15 19.59 14.55 9.58
CA PRO A 15 20.50 15.06 8.57
C PRO A 15 19.70 15.34 7.30
N PRO A 16 19.92 16.48 6.62
CA PRO A 16 19.32 16.68 5.32
C PRO A 16 19.77 15.54 4.39
N PRO A 17 18.86 14.98 3.59
CA PRO A 17 19.18 13.85 2.73
C PRO A 17 20.28 14.25 1.75
N ARG A 18 21.20 13.32 1.50
CA ARG A 18 22.30 13.47 0.54
C ARG A 18 22.22 12.36 -0.50
N PHE A 19 22.90 12.59 -1.62
CA PHE A 19 23.16 11.55 -2.59
C PHE A 19 24.65 11.32 -2.77
N LEU A 20 25.00 10.10 -3.15
CA LEU A 20 26.36 9.70 -3.52
C LEU A 20 26.38 9.32 -4.99
N ASN A 21 27.54 9.47 -5.63
CA ASN A 21 27.76 9.02 -7.00
C ASN A 21 28.72 7.83 -7.00
N ALA A 22 28.22 6.67 -7.38
CA ALA A 22 29.01 5.44 -7.47
C ALA A 22 28.50 4.56 -8.61
N PRO A 23 29.39 3.91 -9.38
CA PRO A 23 28.95 2.92 -10.37
C PRO A 23 28.27 1.73 -9.68
N LEU A 24 27.33 1.10 -10.38
CA LEU A 24 26.83 -0.23 -10.02
C LEU A 24 27.99 -1.23 -10.06
N SER A 25 28.03 -2.16 -9.11
CA SER A 25 28.97 -3.28 -9.15
C SER A 25 28.70 -4.18 -10.35
N SER A 26 29.71 -4.94 -10.78
CA SER A 26 29.55 -5.90 -11.87
C SER A 26 28.55 -7.00 -11.53
N GLU A 27 28.49 -7.43 -10.27
CA GLU A 27 27.53 -8.44 -9.81
C GLU A 27 26.10 -7.90 -9.85
N LEU A 28 25.89 -6.64 -9.45
CA LEU A 28 24.58 -5.98 -9.47
C LEU A 28 24.07 -5.70 -10.88
N GLN A 29 24.96 -5.52 -11.86
CA GLN A 29 24.53 -5.40 -13.27
C GLN A 29 23.96 -6.72 -13.84
N SER A 30 24.18 -7.85 -13.15
CA SER A 30 23.78 -9.19 -13.58
C SER A 30 22.70 -9.84 -12.69
N VAL A 31 21.81 -9.04 -12.09
CA VAL A 31 20.73 -9.58 -11.25
C VAL A 31 19.81 -10.47 -12.08
N LYS A 32 19.51 -11.67 -11.56
CA LYS A 32 18.66 -12.65 -12.23
C LYS A 32 17.27 -12.07 -12.51
N GLY A 33 16.81 -12.15 -13.76
CA GLY A 33 15.47 -11.74 -14.20
C GLY A 33 15.35 -10.24 -14.55
N TYR A 34 16.44 -9.47 -14.44
CA TYR A 34 16.42 -8.03 -14.70
C TYR A 34 17.61 -7.60 -15.54
N SER A 35 17.37 -6.61 -16.41
CA SER A 35 18.38 -5.97 -17.25
C SER A 35 18.32 -4.45 -17.09
N HIS A 36 19.41 -3.77 -17.46
CA HIS A 36 19.49 -2.30 -17.46
C HIS A 36 19.14 -1.65 -16.11
N LEU A 37 19.67 -2.20 -15.01
CA LEU A 37 19.49 -1.60 -13.69
C LEU A 37 20.06 -0.18 -13.67
N GLN A 38 19.31 0.72 -13.03
CA GLN A 38 19.73 2.10 -12.77
C GLN A 38 19.22 2.54 -11.40
N THR A 39 19.98 3.40 -10.73
CA THR A 39 19.61 3.98 -9.43
C THR A 39 18.77 5.25 -9.57
N PHE A 40 18.85 5.90 -10.73
CA PHE A 40 18.12 7.13 -10.98
C PHE A 40 16.64 6.87 -11.26
N PHE A 41 15.79 7.69 -10.64
CA PHE A 41 14.39 7.86 -10.98
C PHE A 41 13.98 9.34 -10.84
N PRO A 42 13.02 9.84 -11.65
CA PRO A 42 12.66 11.26 -11.75
C PRO A 42 12.43 11.99 -10.43
N THR A 43 11.79 11.35 -9.46
CA THR A 43 11.48 11.92 -8.14
C THR A 43 12.72 12.38 -7.38
N LEU A 44 13.90 11.77 -7.61
CA LEU A 44 15.16 12.20 -7.02
C LEU A 44 15.51 13.65 -7.39
N SER A 45 15.07 14.15 -8.55
CA SER A 45 15.30 15.54 -8.97
C SER A 45 14.44 16.55 -8.19
N LYS A 46 13.39 16.08 -7.48
CA LYS A 46 12.60 16.90 -6.54
C LYS A 46 13.24 16.95 -5.16
N LEU A 47 14.01 15.92 -4.80
CA LEU A 47 14.71 15.84 -3.52
C LEU A 47 16.11 16.49 -3.59
N PHE A 48 16.83 16.28 -4.68
CA PHE A 48 18.22 16.68 -4.86
C PHE A 48 18.39 17.64 -6.03
N ARG A 49 19.42 18.49 -5.93
CA ARG A 49 19.87 19.33 -7.06
C ARG A 49 20.77 18.50 -7.98
N LEU A 50 20.17 17.74 -8.89
CA LEU A 50 20.89 16.90 -9.86
C LEU A 50 21.25 17.71 -11.12
N ASN A 51 22.32 17.30 -11.81
CA ASN A 51 22.75 17.87 -13.08
C ASN A 51 22.80 16.76 -14.14
N LYS A 52 23.06 17.11 -15.40
CA LYS A 52 23.05 16.16 -16.53
C LYS A 52 24.04 14.99 -16.43
N PHE A 53 25.02 15.05 -15.53
CA PHE A 53 26.01 13.99 -15.29
C PHE A 53 25.58 13.01 -14.19
N HIS A 54 24.41 13.21 -13.58
CA HIS A 54 23.86 12.38 -12.50
C HIS A 54 22.70 11.49 -12.99
N SER A 55 22.81 10.93 -14.19
CA SER A 55 21.73 10.17 -14.83
C SER A 55 21.69 8.68 -14.48
N GLU A 56 22.78 8.07 -14.00
CA GLU A 56 22.88 6.60 -13.91
C GLU A 56 23.35 6.07 -12.54
N ASN A 57 23.84 6.95 -11.65
CA ASN A 57 24.62 6.53 -10.47
C ASN A 57 24.25 7.31 -9.19
N VAL A 58 22.99 7.72 -9.04
CA VAL A 58 22.54 8.52 -7.89
C VAL A 58 22.08 7.61 -6.77
N TRP A 59 22.93 7.41 -5.78
CA TRP A 59 22.62 6.60 -4.60
C TRP A 59 22.07 7.46 -3.47
N LEU A 60 21.06 6.96 -2.78
CA LEU A 60 20.61 7.52 -1.51
C LEU A 60 21.67 7.30 -0.43
N ASP A 61 21.72 8.19 0.56
CA ASP A 61 22.69 8.18 1.66
C ASP A 61 22.33 7.21 2.81
N THR A 62 21.84 6.02 2.46
CA THR A 62 21.64 4.91 3.41
C THR A 62 22.97 4.48 4.03
N LYS A 63 22.94 3.85 5.21
CA LYS A 63 24.16 3.35 5.87
C LYS A 63 24.91 2.31 5.02
N TRP A 64 24.18 1.53 4.25
CA TRP A 64 24.67 0.45 3.42
C TRP A 64 24.18 0.62 1.98
N ARG A 65 25.06 0.32 1.01
CA ARG A 65 24.71 0.20 -0.41
C ARG A 65 24.61 -1.27 -0.79
N VAL A 66 23.71 -1.58 -1.71
CA VAL A 66 23.57 -2.95 -2.23
C VAL A 66 24.68 -3.21 -3.23
N ASN A 67 25.44 -4.27 -3.02
CA ASN A 67 26.51 -4.72 -3.92
C ASN A 67 26.09 -5.95 -4.75
N PHE A 68 25.17 -6.77 -4.23
CA PHE A 68 24.65 -7.95 -4.94
C PHE A 68 23.26 -8.33 -4.40
N ILE A 69 22.41 -8.83 -5.29
CA ILE A 69 21.05 -9.32 -5.00
C ILE A 69 20.95 -10.77 -5.46
N ASP A 70 20.66 -11.67 -4.53
CA ASP A 70 20.30 -13.07 -4.82
C ASP A 70 18.78 -13.22 -4.65
N CYS A 71 18.06 -13.40 -5.77
CA CYS A 71 16.60 -13.42 -5.82
C CYS A 71 16.05 -14.45 -6.81
N SER A 72 14.75 -14.73 -6.70
CA SER A 72 14.01 -15.60 -7.65
C SER A 72 13.88 -14.98 -9.05
N GLY A 73 13.89 -13.64 -9.14
CA GLY A 73 13.53 -12.87 -10.35
C GLY A 73 12.12 -12.28 -10.30
N THR A 74 11.43 -12.36 -9.15
CA THR A 74 10.09 -11.80 -8.90
C THR A 74 10.08 -11.10 -7.54
N SER A 75 8.95 -10.48 -7.16
CA SER A 75 8.75 -10.03 -5.77
C SER A 75 8.90 -11.20 -4.80
N GLY A 76 9.49 -10.94 -3.63
CA GLY A 76 9.63 -11.94 -2.58
C GLY A 76 10.93 -11.83 -1.78
N ASN A 77 11.18 -12.87 -0.98
CA ASN A 77 12.37 -12.98 -0.15
C ASN A 77 13.64 -13.09 -1.01
N CYS A 78 14.68 -12.35 -0.62
CA CYS A 78 15.98 -12.36 -1.27
C CYS A 78 17.12 -12.27 -0.24
N SER A 79 18.35 -12.50 -0.68
CA SER A 79 19.55 -12.26 0.11
C SER A 79 20.38 -11.14 -0.50
N LEU A 80 20.82 -10.19 0.32
CA LEU A 80 21.63 -9.07 -0.13
C LEU A 80 23.06 -9.19 0.39
N ARG A 81 24.02 -8.84 -0.47
CA ARG A 81 25.36 -8.46 -0.02
C ARG A 81 25.43 -6.94 -0.02
N LEU A 82 25.61 -6.38 1.16
CA LEU A 82 25.68 -4.96 1.43
C LEU A 82 27.13 -4.54 1.61
N GLU A 83 27.44 -3.33 1.18
CA GLU A 83 28.73 -2.68 1.40
C GLU A 83 28.48 -1.36 2.14
N LYS A 84 29.34 -1.01 3.09
CA LYS A 84 29.16 0.23 3.84
C LYS A 84 29.23 1.44 2.91
N ASN A 85 28.23 2.30 2.99
CA ASN A 85 28.10 3.43 2.10
C ASN A 85 28.93 4.61 2.63
N VAL A 86 30.03 4.91 1.96
CA VAL A 86 30.96 5.99 2.32
C VAL A 86 31.07 6.98 1.17
N MET A 87 31.28 8.27 1.47
CA MET A 87 31.24 9.35 0.48
C MET A 87 32.20 9.17 -0.71
N ASP A 88 33.39 8.62 -0.46
CA ASP A 88 34.41 8.36 -1.47
C ASP A 88 34.26 6.98 -2.14
N CYS A 89 33.23 6.23 -1.75
CA CYS A 89 32.89 4.92 -2.28
C CYS A 89 34.02 3.86 -2.15
N SER A 90 34.97 4.07 -1.25
CA SER A 90 36.18 3.26 -1.10
C SER A 90 36.08 2.14 -0.06
N SER A 91 34.89 1.93 0.53
CA SER A 91 34.67 0.92 1.55
C SER A 91 35.09 -0.48 1.08
N GLN A 92 35.49 -1.31 2.04
CA GLN A 92 35.65 -2.75 1.84
C GLN A 92 34.96 -3.53 2.96
N GLU A 93 34.07 -2.86 3.69
CA GLU A 93 33.27 -3.46 4.76
C GLU A 93 31.98 -3.99 4.15
N PHE A 94 31.85 -5.31 4.12
CA PHE A 94 30.69 -6.02 3.58
C PHE A 94 29.92 -6.76 4.67
N THR A 95 28.62 -6.88 4.48
CA THR A 95 27.75 -7.73 5.29
C THR A 95 26.69 -8.40 4.43
N SER A 96 26.17 -9.54 4.84
CA SER A 96 25.06 -10.22 4.16
C SER A 96 23.83 -10.20 5.04
N THR A 97 22.66 -9.95 4.46
CA THR A 97 21.40 -9.88 5.21
C THR A 97 20.24 -10.46 4.39
N PRO A 98 19.29 -11.17 5.03
CA PRO A 98 18.01 -11.45 4.40
C PRO A 98 17.23 -10.16 4.19
N ALA A 99 16.53 -10.08 3.07
CA ALA A 99 15.73 -8.93 2.69
C ALA A 99 14.46 -9.38 1.97
N TYR A 100 13.59 -8.42 1.72
CA TYR A 100 12.44 -8.55 0.85
C TYR A 100 12.60 -7.61 -0.33
N MET A 101 12.35 -8.11 -1.54
CA MET A 101 12.33 -7.33 -2.77
C MET A 101 10.89 -7.19 -3.24
N LYS A 102 10.36 -5.97 -3.22
CA LYS A 102 9.10 -5.62 -3.88
C LYS A 102 9.41 -5.19 -5.31
N VAL A 103 8.68 -5.73 -6.28
CA VAL A 103 8.79 -5.38 -7.71
C VAL A 103 7.50 -4.69 -8.10
N THR A 104 7.57 -3.37 -8.30
CA THR A 104 6.42 -2.53 -8.65
C THR A 104 6.53 -2.15 -10.13
N HIS A 105 5.43 -2.19 -10.86
CA HIS A 105 5.43 -1.74 -12.25
C HIS A 105 5.62 -0.22 -12.36
N LEU A 106 6.28 0.25 -13.42
CA LEU A 106 6.39 1.68 -13.71
C LEU A 106 5.33 2.18 -14.70
N LEU A 107 4.77 1.26 -15.47
CA LEU A 107 3.64 1.48 -16.37
C LEU A 107 2.48 0.63 -15.90
N ASP A 108 1.27 1.18 -15.96
CA ASP A 108 0.04 0.45 -15.69
C ASP A 108 -0.05 -0.81 -16.61
N PRO A 109 -0.12 -2.03 -16.05
CA PRO A 109 -0.18 -3.28 -16.79
C PRO A 109 -1.45 -3.43 -17.62
N ILE A 110 -2.60 -2.95 -17.13
CA ILE A 110 -3.88 -3.03 -17.84
C ILE A 110 -3.85 -2.16 -19.08
N ARG A 111 -3.40 -0.90 -18.95
CA ARG A 111 -3.19 0.00 -20.09
C ARG A 111 -2.16 -0.55 -21.07
N TRP A 112 -1.17 -1.30 -20.61
CA TRP A 112 -0.24 -2.01 -21.49
C TRP A 112 -0.94 -3.11 -22.30
N ILE A 113 -1.73 -3.97 -21.65
CA ILE A 113 -2.46 -5.05 -22.31
C ILE A 113 -3.48 -4.48 -23.31
N GLN A 114 -4.14 -3.37 -22.97
CA GLN A 114 -5.02 -2.62 -23.89
C GLN A 114 -4.28 -1.99 -25.09
N GLY A 115 -2.94 -2.03 -25.14
CA GLY A 115 -2.14 -1.46 -26.22
C GLY A 115 -1.99 0.07 -26.14
N ARG A 116 -2.31 0.69 -24.99
CA ARG A 116 -2.17 2.15 -24.78
C ARG A 116 -0.72 2.59 -24.57
N TYR A 117 0.18 1.63 -24.28
CA TYR A 117 1.61 1.85 -24.16
C TYR A 117 2.42 1.07 -25.19
N SER A 118 3.57 1.63 -25.56
CA SER A 118 4.58 0.90 -26.34
C SER A 118 5.96 1.46 -26.04
N LEU A 119 6.98 0.61 -25.96
CA LEU A 119 8.37 1.03 -25.80
C LEU A 119 9.15 0.88 -27.11
N PRO A 120 10.00 1.85 -27.47
CA PRO A 120 10.85 1.74 -28.64
C PRO A 120 11.84 0.60 -28.48
N LYS A 121 12.19 -0.03 -29.61
CA LYS A 121 13.33 -0.97 -29.65
C LYS A 121 14.63 -0.27 -29.26
N GLU A 122 14.80 0.97 -29.71
CA GLU A 122 15.97 1.82 -29.51
C GLU A 122 15.48 3.24 -29.25
N SER A 123 15.83 3.84 -28.11
CA SER A 123 15.34 5.15 -27.67
C SER A 123 15.73 6.33 -28.59
N GLY A 124 16.68 6.13 -29.51
CA GLY A 124 17.13 7.14 -30.47
C GLY A 124 16.45 7.09 -31.85
N LEU A 125 15.53 6.15 -32.08
CA LEU A 125 14.87 5.96 -33.38
C LEU A 125 13.36 6.31 -33.31
N PRO A 126 12.73 6.65 -34.46
CA PRO A 126 11.28 6.89 -34.51
C PRO A 126 10.46 5.69 -34.03
N TRP A 127 9.31 5.96 -33.41
CA TRP A 127 8.36 4.96 -32.92
C TRP A 127 6.92 5.43 -33.06
N HIS A 128 5.94 4.55 -32.78
CA HIS A 128 4.52 4.91 -32.76
C HIS A 128 4.28 6.02 -31.73
N SER A 129 3.97 7.23 -32.22
CA SER A 129 4.15 8.46 -31.45
C SER A 129 3.25 8.52 -30.22
N LYS A 130 1.96 8.17 -30.33
CA LYS A 130 1.00 8.33 -29.22
C LYS A 130 1.29 7.39 -28.05
N THR A 131 1.39 6.08 -28.31
CA THR A 131 1.60 5.06 -27.27
C THR A 131 2.99 5.15 -26.61
N TRP A 132 4.02 5.55 -27.37
CA TRP A 132 5.33 5.86 -26.80
C TRP A 132 5.30 7.13 -25.96
N THR A 133 4.65 8.19 -26.45
CA THR A 133 4.53 9.46 -25.71
C THR A 133 3.83 9.24 -24.37
N ASN A 134 2.73 8.46 -24.34
CA ASN A 134 2.04 8.08 -23.12
C ASN A 134 2.95 7.33 -22.13
N ALA A 135 3.66 6.30 -22.61
CA ALA A 135 4.59 5.53 -21.78
C ALA A 135 5.74 6.41 -21.25
N TRP A 136 6.30 7.27 -22.11
CA TRP A 136 7.35 8.21 -21.74
C TRP A 136 6.88 9.20 -20.67
N HIS A 137 5.67 9.75 -20.80
CA HIS A 137 5.11 10.65 -19.79
C HIS A 137 4.96 9.99 -18.43
N LYS A 138 4.41 8.76 -18.36
CA LYS A 138 4.29 8.01 -17.09
C LYS A 138 5.65 7.64 -16.49
N LEU A 139 6.63 7.23 -17.31
CA LEU A 139 7.99 6.89 -16.85
C LEU A 139 8.79 8.11 -16.36
N GLN A 140 8.57 9.28 -16.94
CA GLN A 140 9.26 10.52 -16.55
C GLN A 140 8.52 11.30 -15.46
N ASP A 141 7.38 10.80 -14.99
CA ASP A 141 6.60 11.47 -13.98
C ASP A 141 7.29 11.38 -12.61
N PRO A 142 7.71 12.50 -11.99
CA PRO A 142 8.27 12.48 -10.63
C PRO A 142 7.25 12.09 -9.56
N TRP A 143 5.97 11.97 -9.92
CA TRP A 143 4.89 11.57 -9.03
C TRP A 143 4.44 10.13 -9.24
N ASN A 144 5.08 9.37 -10.13
CA ASN A 144 4.78 7.95 -10.33
C ASN A 144 4.76 7.21 -8.98
N GLN A 145 3.66 6.50 -8.71
CA GLN A 145 3.40 5.74 -7.49
C GLN A 145 4.64 4.98 -6.97
N ALA A 146 5.31 4.21 -7.83
CA ALA A 146 6.48 3.40 -7.44
C ALA A 146 7.66 4.25 -6.93
N TYR A 147 7.83 5.45 -7.48
CA TYR A 147 8.88 6.37 -7.04
C TYR A 147 8.53 7.06 -5.72
N VAL A 148 7.25 7.42 -5.54
CA VAL A 148 6.74 8.01 -4.30
C VAL A 148 6.86 7.00 -3.15
N GLU A 149 6.46 5.75 -3.37
CA GLU A 149 6.62 4.65 -2.42
C GLU A 149 8.09 4.46 -2.01
N THR A 150 8.99 4.46 -3.00
CA THR A 150 10.43 4.32 -2.76
C THR A 150 10.94 5.41 -1.84
N LEU A 151 10.51 6.66 -2.06
CA LEU A 151 10.99 7.78 -1.26
C LEU A 151 10.39 7.80 0.13
N ALA A 152 9.12 7.42 0.30
CA ALA A 152 8.51 7.21 1.61
C ALA A 152 9.25 6.11 2.39
N SER A 153 9.52 4.97 1.75
CA SER A 153 10.25 3.84 2.34
C SER A 153 11.67 4.24 2.76
N TYR A 154 12.38 5.03 1.93
CA TYR A 154 13.67 5.60 2.30
C TYR A 154 13.57 6.53 3.51
N ALA A 155 12.61 7.46 3.51
CA ALA A 155 12.46 8.45 4.58
C ALA A 155 12.12 7.81 5.94
N LEU A 156 11.21 6.83 5.94
CA LEU A 156 10.85 6.07 7.14
C LEU A 156 11.97 5.09 7.56
N GLY A 157 12.68 4.50 6.58
CA GLY A 157 13.87 3.70 6.82
C GLY A 157 14.98 4.49 7.53
N ARG A 158 15.14 5.78 7.22
CA ARG A 158 16.06 6.67 7.96
C ARG A 158 15.64 6.84 9.42
N LEU A 159 14.34 6.95 9.73
CA LEU A 159 13.87 7.01 11.11
C LEU A 159 14.17 5.71 11.89
N ARG A 160 14.09 4.57 11.20
CA ARG A 160 14.48 3.27 11.75
C ARG A 160 15.98 3.18 11.98
N GLU A 161 16.82 3.58 11.03
CA GLU A 161 18.28 3.60 11.14
C GLU A 161 18.77 4.47 12.32
N GLU A 162 18.15 5.64 12.52
CA GLU A 162 18.45 6.55 13.64
C GLU A 162 17.79 6.10 14.96
N ASN A 163 17.08 4.96 14.97
CA ASN A 163 16.39 4.40 16.13
C ASN A 163 15.42 5.40 16.79
N ILE A 164 14.64 6.11 15.94
CA ILE A 164 13.57 7.04 16.32
C ILE A 164 12.25 6.29 16.51
N SER A 165 11.97 5.32 15.64
CA SER A 165 10.82 4.42 15.73
C SER A 165 11.22 3.02 15.28
N PRO A 166 10.80 1.97 16.00
CA PRO A 166 11.04 0.60 15.57
C PRO A 166 9.97 0.11 14.58
N HIS A 167 8.95 0.92 14.25
CA HIS A 167 7.79 0.49 13.47
C HIS A 167 7.91 0.75 11.95
N PHE A 168 9.13 0.88 11.45
CA PHE A 168 9.43 1.01 10.03
C PHE A 168 10.52 0.01 9.64
N ASN A 169 10.48 -0.47 8.40
CA ASN A 169 11.50 -1.36 7.87
C ASN A 169 12.83 -0.62 7.62
N TYR A 170 13.95 -1.35 7.74
CA TYR A 170 15.17 -0.87 7.08
C TYR A 170 14.95 -0.81 5.57
N PHE A 171 15.46 0.26 4.96
CA PHE A 171 15.50 0.45 3.51
C PHE A 171 16.93 0.22 3.03
N TYR A 172 17.12 -0.74 2.12
CA TYR A 172 18.44 -1.12 1.63
C TYR A 172 18.80 -0.47 0.29
N GLY A 173 17.81 -0.16 -0.53
CA GLY A 173 18.03 0.47 -1.83
C GLY A 173 16.85 0.28 -2.77
N ALA A 174 16.87 0.99 -3.90
CA ALA A 174 15.90 0.79 -4.94
C ALA A 174 16.49 1.04 -6.34
N PHE A 175 15.95 0.36 -7.34
CA PHE A 175 16.48 0.34 -8.70
C PHE A 175 15.35 0.35 -9.74
N CYS A 176 15.41 1.23 -10.73
CA CYS A 176 14.66 1.01 -11.95
C CYS A 176 15.35 -0.08 -12.77
N ALA A 177 14.58 -0.96 -13.38
CA ALA A 177 15.11 -2.03 -14.22
C ALA A 177 14.11 -2.40 -15.33
N ARG A 178 14.58 -3.22 -16.26
CA ARG A 178 13.73 -3.92 -17.22
C ARG A 178 13.63 -5.38 -16.81
N ALA A 179 12.47 -5.80 -16.33
CA ALA A 179 12.19 -7.19 -16.02
C ALA A 179 12.15 -8.03 -17.30
N ASP A 180 12.80 -9.20 -17.30
CA ASP A 180 12.73 -10.13 -18.43
C ASP A 180 11.28 -10.61 -18.63
N ALA A 181 10.59 -10.90 -17.52
CA ALA A 181 9.17 -11.21 -17.43
C ALA A 181 8.61 -10.63 -16.12
N TYR A 182 7.59 -9.78 -16.21
CA TYR A 182 6.86 -9.23 -15.07
C TYR A 182 5.52 -9.95 -14.91
N ARG A 183 5.19 -10.40 -13.69
CA ARG A 183 3.91 -11.06 -13.40
C ARG A 183 3.00 -10.08 -12.67
N TYR A 184 1.92 -9.70 -13.33
CA TYR A 184 0.83 -8.92 -12.75
C TYR A 184 -0.28 -9.87 -12.31
N ASN A 185 -0.69 -9.82 -11.04
CA ASN A 185 -1.83 -10.58 -10.55
C ASN A 185 -3.11 -9.95 -11.12
N MET A 186 -3.98 -10.76 -11.74
CA MET A 186 -5.23 -10.32 -12.36
C MET A 186 -6.46 -10.98 -11.74
N ASN A 187 -6.37 -11.61 -10.56
CA ASN A 187 -7.51 -12.34 -9.97
C ASN A 187 -8.79 -11.47 -9.98
N ASP A 188 -8.71 -10.30 -9.35
CA ASP A 188 -9.85 -9.39 -9.18
C ASP A 188 -10.46 -8.92 -10.53
N GLU A 189 -9.64 -8.80 -11.59
CA GLU A 189 -10.11 -8.26 -12.87
C GLU A 189 -10.31 -9.31 -13.98
N PHE A 190 -9.88 -10.55 -13.77
CA PHE A 190 -9.84 -11.56 -14.83
C PHE A 190 -11.24 -11.90 -15.34
N ALA A 191 -12.22 -12.03 -14.44
CA ALA A 191 -13.61 -12.32 -14.76
C ALA A 191 -14.21 -11.27 -15.70
N SER A 192 -13.88 -9.99 -15.49
CA SER A 192 -14.29 -8.89 -16.38
C SER A 192 -13.50 -8.91 -17.70
N PHE A 193 -12.17 -9.01 -17.63
CA PHE A 193 -11.32 -8.89 -18.80
C PHE A 193 -11.45 -10.04 -19.80
N ARG A 194 -11.72 -11.27 -19.35
CA ARG A 194 -11.92 -12.43 -20.23
C ARG A 194 -13.11 -12.26 -21.17
N ASN A 195 -14.08 -11.41 -20.84
CA ASN A 195 -15.24 -11.14 -21.69
C ASN A 195 -14.96 -10.09 -22.78
N HIS A 196 -13.76 -9.50 -22.80
CA HIS A 196 -13.40 -8.49 -23.78
C HIS A 196 -12.48 -8.99 -24.90
N ARG A 197 -12.84 -8.69 -26.15
CA ARG A 197 -12.03 -9.01 -27.35
C ARG A 197 -10.61 -8.43 -27.31
N TRP A 198 -10.43 -7.24 -26.72
CA TRP A 198 -9.12 -6.59 -26.65
C TRP A 198 -8.11 -7.41 -25.84
N PHE A 199 -8.56 -8.09 -24.79
CA PHE A 199 -7.73 -8.93 -23.91
C PHE A 199 -7.13 -10.10 -24.71
N TRP A 200 -7.97 -10.86 -25.40
CA TRP A 200 -7.54 -11.99 -26.23
C TRP A 200 -6.70 -11.58 -27.44
N LYS A 201 -7.04 -10.44 -28.07
CA LYS A 201 -6.24 -9.88 -29.16
C LYS A 201 -4.83 -9.48 -28.68
N ALA A 202 -4.70 -8.94 -27.48
CA ALA A 202 -3.40 -8.63 -26.89
C ALA A 202 -2.56 -9.89 -26.63
N LYS A 203 -3.19 -10.98 -26.16
CA LYS A 203 -2.55 -12.31 -26.03
C LYS A 203 -2.07 -12.85 -27.38
N GLN A 204 -2.91 -12.80 -28.42
CA GLN A 204 -2.55 -13.22 -29.78
C GLN A 204 -1.36 -12.43 -30.35
N ASN A 205 -1.26 -11.14 -30.02
CA ASN A 205 -0.14 -10.27 -30.41
C ASN A 205 1.10 -10.40 -29.51
N ASN A 206 1.11 -11.34 -28.55
CA ASN A 206 2.21 -11.57 -27.60
C ASN A 206 2.54 -10.36 -26.72
N LEU A 207 1.54 -9.54 -26.35
CA LEU A 207 1.74 -8.46 -25.37
C LEU A 207 1.91 -8.99 -23.95
N TYR A 208 1.34 -10.15 -23.65
CA TYR A 208 1.43 -10.87 -22.38
C TYR A 208 1.12 -12.36 -22.59
N LYS A 209 1.31 -13.16 -21.54
CA LYS A 209 0.85 -14.54 -21.43
C LYS A 209 0.02 -14.71 -20.16
N ILE A 210 -0.98 -15.58 -20.19
CA ILE A 210 -1.74 -15.97 -19.00
C ILE A 210 -0.99 -17.12 -18.33
N ILE A 211 -0.79 -17.01 -17.02
CA ILE A 211 -0.25 -18.08 -16.16
C ILE A 211 -1.26 -18.32 -15.06
N VAL A 212 -1.70 -19.55 -14.89
CA VAL A 212 -2.62 -19.95 -13.82
C VAL A 212 -1.86 -20.86 -12.86
N LEU A 213 -1.93 -20.55 -11.57
CA LEU A 213 -1.34 -21.34 -10.49
C LEU A 213 -2.44 -21.78 -9.52
N ASN A 214 -2.24 -22.92 -8.86
CA ASN A 214 -3.11 -23.33 -7.76
C ASN A 214 -2.87 -22.38 -6.55
N GLY A 215 -3.95 -21.86 -5.96
CA GLY A 215 -3.92 -20.90 -4.85
C GLY A 215 -3.37 -21.47 -3.56
N ASP A 216 -3.71 -22.72 -3.24
CA ASP A 216 -3.21 -23.41 -2.04
C ASP A 216 -1.74 -23.82 -2.17
N ASN A 217 -1.37 -24.34 -3.34
CA ASN A 217 0.00 -24.76 -3.62
C ASN A 217 0.44 -24.41 -5.04
N PRO A 218 1.12 -23.26 -5.23
CA PRO A 218 1.59 -22.82 -6.55
C PRO A 218 2.58 -23.77 -7.25
N SER A 219 3.08 -24.80 -6.55
CA SER A 219 3.95 -25.83 -7.14
C SER A 219 3.17 -27.00 -7.75
N GLU A 220 1.89 -27.15 -7.41
CA GLU A 220 1.03 -28.19 -7.96
C GLU A 220 0.49 -27.78 -9.33
N PRO A 221 0.44 -28.72 -10.29
CA PRO A 221 -0.12 -28.45 -11.61
C PRO A 221 -1.63 -28.21 -11.49
N VAL A 222 -2.13 -27.29 -12.30
CA VAL A 222 -3.58 -27.08 -12.50
C VAL A 222 -4.07 -28.12 -13.52
N ASP A 223 -5.27 -28.64 -13.32
CA ASP A 223 -5.89 -29.61 -14.22
C ASP A 223 -6.05 -29.04 -15.64
N GLU A 224 -5.85 -29.88 -16.67
CA GLU A 224 -5.82 -29.43 -18.07
C GLU A 224 -7.15 -28.84 -18.54
N GLU A 225 -8.29 -29.37 -18.08
CA GLU A 225 -9.63 -28.88 -18.43
C GLU A 225 -9.83 -27.45 -17.91
N ILE A 226 -9.38 -27.18 -16.67
CA ILE A 226 -9.46 -25.87 -16.04
C ILE A 226 -8.51 -24.90 -16.74
N LEU A 227 -7.29 -25.32 -17.03
CA LEU A 227 -6.34 -24.51 -17.81
C LEU A 227 -6.92 -24.11 -19.18
N ASP A 228 -7.62 -25.00 -19.87
CA ASP A 228 -8.22 -24.69 -21.16
C ASP A 228 -9.28 -23.57 -21.06
N GLU A 229 -10.07 -23.58 -19.99
CA GLU A 229 -11.08 -22.55 -19.71
C GLU A 229 -10.48 -21.17 -19.40
N PHE A 230 -9.33 -21.11 -18.71
CA PHE A 230 -8.63 -19.84 -18.44
C PHE A 230 -7.85 -19.31 -19.66
N LEU A 231 -7.42 -20.20 -20.56
CA LEU A 231 -6.50 -19.84 -21.64
C LEU A 231 -7.20 -19.50 -22.97
N ASN A 232 -8.51 -19.76 -23.07
CA ASN A 232 -9.31 -19.53 -24.27
C ASN A 232 -10.46 -18.53 -24.02
N PRO A 233 -10.84 -17.75 -25.04
CA PRO A 233 -11.99 -16.87 -24.94
C PRO A 233 -13.28 -17.65 -24.71
N PRO A 234 -14.23 -17.10 -23.93
CA PRO A 234 -15.60 -17.59 -23.94
C PRO A 234 -16.22 -17.40 -25.35
N ASP A 235 -17.38 -18.01 -25.60
CA ASP A 235 -18.14 -17.82 -26.85
C ASP A 235 -18.63 -16.36 -26.95
N LEU A 236 -17.75 -15.47 -27.40
CA LEU A 236 -18.07 -14.05 -27.60
C LEU A 236 -18.95 -13.91 -28.85
N GLU A 237 -20.18 -13.40 -28.69
CA GLU A 237 -21.08 -13.14 -29.82
C GLU A 237 -20.43 -12.19 -30.85
N ASP A 238 -20.78 -12.40 -32.12
CA ASP A 238 -20.18 -11.70 -33.26
C ASP A 238 -20.87 -10.35 -33.49
N ASP A 239 -20.52 -9.32 -32.69
CA ASP A 239 -21.24 -8.05 -32.76
C ASP A 239 -20.72 -7.01 -33.79
N SER A 240 -21.68 -6.18 -34.23
CA SER A 240 -21.77 -5.39 -35.48
C SER A 240 -20.61 -4.41 -35.84
N GLU A 241 -20.63 -3.89 -37.08
CA GLU A 241 -19.58 -3.08 -37.73
C GLU A 241 -19.12 -1.82 -36.95
N GLU A 242 -19.81 -1.39 -35.88
CA GLU A 242 -19.43 -0.23 -35.08
C GLU A 242 -18.14 -0.47 -34.26
N GLU A 243 -17.87 -1.69 -33.76
CA GLU A 243 -16.61 -2.02 -33.07
C GLU A 243 -15.41 -2.13 -34.03
N ARG A 244 -15.65 -2.40 -35.32
CA ARG A 244 -14.60 -2.43 -36.35
C ARG A 244 -13.97 -1.05 -36.59
N SER A 245 -14.70 0.03 -36.32
CA SER A 245 -14.22 1.40 -36.49
C SER A 245 -13.18 1.79 -35.44
N GLN A 246 -13.31 1.35 -34.19
CA GLN A 246 -12.41 1.74 -33.09
C GLN A 246 -10.98 1.22 -33.22
N LEU A 247 -10.75 0.22 -34.07
CA LEU A 247 -9.43 -0.37 -34.33
C LEU A 247 -8.86 -0.01 -35.71
N SER A 248 -9.67 0.53 -36.62
CA SER A 248 -9.23 1.00 -37.95
C SER A 248 -9.15 2.52 -38.06
N GLU A 249 -9.81 3.26 -37.16
CA GLU A 249 -9.72 4.71 -37.00
C GLU A 249 -9.15 5.06 -35.61
N ILE A 250 -7.82 4.98 -35.47
CA ILE A 250 -7.11 5.76 -34.45
C ILE A 250 -6.79 7.13 -35.07
N GLU A 251 -7.82 7.89 -35.43
CA GLU A 251 -7.75 9.35 -35.48
C GLU A 251 -8.62 9.89 -34.34
N VAL A 252 -7.97 10.54 -33.39
CA VAL A 252 -8.55 11.01 -32.14
C VAL A 252 -9.55 12.13 -32.45
N LYS A 253 -10.83 11.89 -32.17
CA LYS A 253 -11.70 12.92 -31.62
C LYS A 253 -11.98 12.59 -30.17
N ASP A 254 -11.66 13.54 -29.30
CA ASP A 254 -12.08 13.56 -27.91
C ASP A 254 -13.61 13.67 -27.87
N GLU A 255 -14.28 12.54 -27.66
CA GLU A 255 -15.61 12.52 -27.03
C GLU A 255 -15.55 11.51 -25.88
N GLU A 256 -16.04 11.97 -24.73
CA GLU A 256 -16.15 11.24 -23.47
C GLU A 256 -16.74 9.84 -23.71
N LEU A 257 -15.91 8.81 -23.57
CA LEU A 257 -16.33 7.41 -23.57
C LEU A 257 -16.12 6.87 -22.17
N GLY A 258 -17.22 6.37 -21.61
CA GLY A 258 -17.44 6.06 -20.20
C GLY A 258 -16.31 5.31 -19.53
N GLU A 259 -16.03 5.78 -18.31
CA GLU A 259 -15.14 5.21 -17.33
C GLU A 259 -15.52 3.74 -17.09
N LEU A 260 -14.62 2.83 -17.47
CA LEU A 260 -14.55 1.52 -16.83
C LEU A 260 -13.90 1.78 -15.48
N GLU A 261 -14.72 1.87 -14.44
CA GLU A 261 -14.29 1.88 -13.06
C GLU A 261 -13.36 0.68 -12.83
N SER A 262 -12.10 0.99 -12.55
CA SER A 262 -11.16 0.00 -12.06
C SER A 262 -11.55 -0.26 -10.61
N LEU A 263 -12.42 -1.24 -10.40
CA LEU A 263 -12.80 -1.74 -9.08
C LEU A 263 -11.54 -2.30 -8.43
N HIS A 264 -10.90 -1.49 -7.58
CA HIS A 264 -9.76 -1.95 -6.78
C HIS A 264 -9.85 -1.37 -5.37
N SER A 265 -10.43 -2.16 -4.46
CA SER A 265 -9.89 -2.39 -3.11
C SER A 265 -10.81 -3.27 -2.27
N ALA A 266 -10.21 -4.30 -1.65
CA ALA A 266 -10.72 -5.10 -0.54
C ALA A 266 -11.84 -6.10 -0.86
N SER A 267 -11.44 -7.35 -1.14
CA SER A 267 -12.24 -8.53 -0.81
C SER A 267 -12.51 -8.52 0.71
N ILE A 268 -13.70 -8.06 1.09
CA ILE A 268 -14.32 -8.41 2.37
C ILE A 268 -15.04 -9.73 2.11
N THR A 269 -14.50 -10.83 2.62
CA THR A 269 -15.19 -12.13 2.61
C THR A 269 -16.28 -12.12 3.69
N THR A 270 -17.46 -11.61 3.37
CA THR A 270 -18.67 -11.81 4.17
C THR A 270 -19.12 -13.26 4.02
N LYS A 271 -19.09 -14.02 5.12
CA LYS A 271 -19.80 -15.30 5.22
C LYS A 271 -21.29 -15.01 5.39
N GLU A 272 -22.05 -15.05 4.30
CA GLU A 272 -23.50 -15.13 4.40
C GLU A 272 -23.94 -16.58 4.67
N SER A 273 -24.95 -16.72 5.51
CA SER A 273 -25.60 -17.98 5.86
C SER A 273 -26.98 -17.99 5.21
N ASP A 274 -27.21 -18.97 4.34
CA ASP A 274 -28.44 -19.17 3.57
C ASP A 274 -29.70 -19.29 4.45
N GLU A 275 -30.74 -18.53 4.12
CA GLU A 275 -32.13 -18.98 4.27
C GLU A 275 -32.89 -18.72 2.95
N GLU A 276 -33.50 -19.80 2.44
CA GLU A 276 -34.25 -19.89 1.18
C GLU A 276 -35.52 -19.03 1.20
N ASP A 277 -35.81 -18.32 0.10
CA ASP A 277 -37.18 -18.17 -0.44
C ASP A 277 -37.15 -17.68 -1.90
N GLU A 278 -37.79 -18.43 -2.80
CA GLU A 278 -37.93 -18.14 -4.24
C GLU A 278 -38.99 -17.06 -4.52
N GLU A 279 -38.76 -16.20 -5.52
CA GLU A 279 -39.60 -16.07 -6.74
C GLU A 279 -39.10 -14.97 -7.72
N ASP A 280 -38.50 -15.45 -8.84
CA ASP A 280 -38.45 -14.95 -10.22
C ASP A 280 -38.64 -13.45 -10.57
N LYS A 281 -37.56 -12.82 -11.08
CA LYS A 281 -37.54 -12.12 -12.38
C LYS A 281 -36.15 -12.21 -13.04
N LYS A 282 -36.14 -12.70 -14.28
CA LYS A 282 -34.96 -12.95 -15.12
C LYS A 282 -34.36 -11.66 -15.67
N ASP A 283 -33.15 -11.35 -15.22
CA ASP A 283 -32.09 -10.82 -16.06
C ASP A 283 -31.04 -11.94 -16.16
N GLU A 284 -30.62 -12.31 -17.37
CA GLU A 284 -29.65 -13.39 -17.60
C GLU A 284 -28.24 -12.87 -17.28
N ASP A 285 -27.92 -12.80 -15.99
CA ASP A 285 -26.53 -12.77 -15.54
C ASP A 285 -25.92 -14.14 -15.85
N PHE A 286 -24.88 -14.14 -16.70
CA PHE A 286 -24.07 -15.32 -16.95
C PHE A 286 -23.18 -15.53 -15.72
N ASP A 287 -23.79 -16.08 -14.67
CA ASP A 287 -23.11 -16.44 -13.43
C ASP A 287 -22.18 -17.62 -13.73
N SER A 288 -20.92 -17.31 -14.01
CA SER A 288 -19.89 -18.32 -14.03
C SER A 288 -19.50 -18.61 -12.60
N ASP A 289 -19.88 -19.79 -12.10
CA ASP A 289 -19.46 -20.42 -10.83
C ASP A 289 -17.93 -20.59 -10.72
N PHE A 290 -17.15 -19.53 -10.89
CA PHE A 290 -15.72 -19.53 -10.61
C PHE A 290 -15.54 -19.26 -9.12
N ASP A 291 -15.11 -20.29 -8.39
CA ASP A 291 -14.59 -20.11 -7.04
C ASP A 291 -13.23 -19.40 -7.16
N ASP A 292 -13.28 -18.06 -7.21
CA ASP A 292 -12.17 -17.14 -7.55
C ASP A 292 -10.96 -17.29 -6.60
N ASP A 293 -11.18 -17.92 -5.44
CA ASP A 293 -10.16 -18.18 -4.42
C ASP A 293 -9.26 -19.40 -4.72
N GLN A 294 -9.65 -20.31 -5.62
CA GLN A 294 -8.90 -21.56 -5.84
C GLN A 294 -7.65 -21.38 -6.71
N TYR A 295 -7.64 -20.39 -7.61
CA TYR A 295 -6.59 -20.20 -8.61
C TYR A 295 -6.05 -18.78 -8.60
N ILE A 296 -4.74 -18.65 -8.85
CA ILE A 296 -4.09 -17.36 -9.02
C ILE A 296 -3.75 -17.16 -10.49
N VAL A 297 -4.32 -16.13 -11.10
CA VAL A 297 -4.18 -15.79 -12.51
C VAL A 297 -3.22 -14.62 -12.67
N TYR A 298 -2.13 -14.83 -13.40
CA TYR A 298 -1.15 -13.80 -13.71
C TYR A 298 -1.11 -13.46 -15.19
N ALA A 299 -0.96 -12.17 -15.50
CA ALA A 299 -0.42 -11.72 -16.78
C ALA A 299 1.10 -11.63 -16.70
N GLU A 300 1.79 -12.50 -17.42
CA GLU A 300 3.24 -12.42 -17.62
C GLU A 300 3.57 -11.51 -18.82
N ILE A 301 4.08 -10.32 -18.53
CA ILE A 301 4.42 -9.28 -19.51
C ILE A 301 5.94 -9.29 -19.75
N PRO A 302 6.41 -9.51 -21.00
CA PRO A 302 7.83 -9.56 -21.28
C PRO A 302 8.47 -8.16 -21.30
N LYS A 303 9.73 -8.07 -20.87
CA LYS A 303 10.58 -6.87 -21.08
C LYS A 303 9.98 -5.58 -20.51
N PHE A 304 9.37 -5.67 -19.33
CA PHE A 304 8.56 -4.61 -18.74
C PHE A 304 9.36 -3.71 -17.78
N PRO A 305 9.12 -2.38 -17.76
CA PRO A 305 9.83 -1.47 -16.86
C PRO A 305 9.28 -1.57 -15.43
N VAL A 306 10.17 -1.77 -14.47
CA VAL A 306 9.84 -2.00 -13.06
C VAL A 306 10.73 -1.19 -12.12
N MET A 307 10.23 -0.97 -10.91
CA MET A 307 10.96 -0.50 -9.73
C MET A 307 11.20 -1.68 -8.80
N LEU A 308 12.47 -1.94 -8.46
CA LEU A 308 12.86 -2.88 -7.42
C LEU A 308 13.06 -2.10 -6.13
N LEU A 309 12.32 -2.44 -5.08
CA LEU A 309 12.44 -1.85 -3.74
C LEU A 309 12.92 -2.92 -2.76
N LEU A 310 14.04 -2.66 -2.10
CA LEU A 310 14.66 -3.61 -1.16
C LEU A 310 14.51 -3.13 0.28
N THR A 311 13.83 -3.93 1.09
CA THR A 311 13.57 -3.65 2.50
C THR A 311 13.94 -4.83 3.40
N GLU A 312 13.92 -4.59 4.71
CA GLU A 312 14.00 -5.67 5.71
C GLU A 312 12.96 -6.76 5.42
N LYS A 313 13.36 -8.04 5.58
CA LYS A 313 12.44 -9.17 5.55
C LYS A 313 11.55 -9.16 6.80
N ASN A 314 10.25 -9.40 6.62
CA ASN A 314 9.29 -9.63 7.70
C ASN A 314 8.76 -11.06 7.65
N GLU A 315 7.98 -11.45 8.66
CA GLU A 315 7.44 -12.81 8.76
C GLU A 315 6.14 -12.93 7.97
N GLU A 316 5.10 -12.21 8.39
CA GLU A 316 3.77 -12.19 7.75
C GLU A 316 3.07 -10.84 7.97
N THR A 317 1.87 -10.68 7.41
CA THR A 317 0.98 -9.53 7.62
C THR A 317 0.24 -9.61 8.96
N MET A 318 -0.34 -8.50 9.42
CA MET A 318 -1.25 -8.47 10.57
C MET A 318 -2.54 -9.24 10.25
N ASP A 319 -2.94 -9.26 8.98
CA ASP A 319 -4.09 -10.02 8.49
C ASP A 319 -3.97 -11.52 8.76
N SER A 320 -2.76 -12.08 8.59
CA SER A 320 -2.51 -13.49 8.92
C SER A 320 -2.84 -13.84 10.38
N LEU A 321 -2.74 -12.86 11.29
CA LEU A 321 -3.05 -13.03 12.71
C LEU A 321 -4.56 -13.08 12.95
N LEU A 322 -5.37 -12.37 12.16
CA LEU A 322 -6.84 -12.44 12.20
C LEU A 322 -7.33 -13.82 11.77
N ALA A 323 -6.66 -14.44 10.79
CA ALA A 323 -6.90 -15.83 10.39
C ALA A 323 -6.43 -16.88 11.43
N GLY A 324 -6.04 -16.46 12.65
CA GLY A 324 -5.66 -17.33 13.76
C GLY A 324 -4.22 -17.87 13.70
N LYS A 325 -3.42 -17.53 12.68
CA LYS A 325 -2.04 -18.01 12.56
C LYS A 325 -1.14 -17.26 13.55
N GLY A 326 -0.54 -17.97 14.51
CA GLY A 326 0.55 -17.42 15.34
C GLY A 326 0.15 -16.31 16.33
N ILE A 327 -1.14 -16.24 16.71
CA ILE A 327 -1.69 -15.23 17.64
C ILE A 327 -1.31 -15.47 19.11
N GLY A 328 -1.20 -16.75 19.53
CA GLY A 328 -0.80 -17.13 20.88
C GLY A 328 -1.85 -16.94 21.98
N CYS A 329 -3.06 -16.49 21.66
CA CYS A 329 -4.18 -16.31 22.59
C CYS A 329 -5.52 -16.77 21.99
N ILE A 330 -6.53 -16.96 22.84
CA ILE A 330 -7.86 -17.46 22.43
C ILE A 330 -8.75 -16.27 22.06
N PRO A 331 -9.40 -16.25 20.88
CA PRO A 331 -10.33 -15.19 20.49
C PRO A 331 -11.42 -14.90 21.54
N ASN A 332 -11.88 -13.66 21.60
CA ASN A 332 -12.95 -13.21 22.53
C ASN A 332 -12.61 -13.37 24.03
N THR A 333 -11.33 -13.40 24.40
CA THR A 333 -10.86 -13.41 25.80
C THR A 333 -10.24 -12.07 26.22
N PRO A 334 -10.08 -11.80 27.53
CA PRO A 334 -9.35 -10.61 27.98
C PRO A 334 -7.92 -10.53 27.46
N ASP A 335 -7.26 -11.68 27.28
CA ASP A 335 -5.91 -11.76 26.72
C ASP A 335 -5.89 -11.40 25.23
N TRP A 336 -6.91 -11.82 24.47
CA TRP A 336 -7.08 -11.42 23.06
C TRP A 336 -7.16 -9.90 22.91
N GLU A 337 -8.03 -9.26 23.70
CA GLU A 337 -8.17 -7.80 23.65
C GLU A 337 -6.87 -7.10 24.10
N GLU A 338 -6.11 -7.69 25.02
CA GLU A 338 -4.80 -7.16 25.41
C GLU A 338 -3.76 -7.20 24.28
N HIS A 339 -3.68 -8.33 23.56
CA HIS A 339 -2.76 -8.50 22.43
C HIS A 339 -3.07 -7.47 21.34
N TRP A 340 -4.32 -7.40 20.92
CA TRP A 340 -4.74 -6.43 19.89
C TRP A 340 -4.60 -4.99 20.34
N SER A 341 -4.93 -4.65 21.59
CA SER A 341 -4.69 -3.31 22.13
C SER A 341 -3.21 -2.95 22.11
N ALA A 342 -2.32 -3.88 22.44
CA ALA A 342 -0.87 -3.65 22.43
C ALA A 342 -0.31 -3.51 20.99
N TRP A 343 -0.80 -4.31 20.06
CA TRP A 343 -0.37 -4.28 18.66
C TRP A 343 -0.89 -3.03 17.94
N ILE A 344 -2.16 -2.67 18.13
CA ILE A 344 -2.73 -1.43 17.61
C ILE A 344 -2.01 -0.21 18.21
N PHE A 345 -1.59 -0.25 19.49
CA PHE A 345 -0.76 0.81 20.06
C PHE A 345 0.55 1.01 19.28
N GLN A 346 1.21 -0.06 18.83
CA GLN A 346 2.42 0.04 18.00
C GLN A 346 2.12 0.75 16.67
N ILE A 347 0.96 0.49 16.06
CA ILE A 347 0.52 1.13 14.81
C ILE A 347 0.21 2.61 15.01
N ILE A 348 -0.52 2.97 16.08
CA ILE A 348 -0.78 4.38 16.43
C ILE A 348 0.53 5.13 16.66
N ALA A 349 1.51 4.49 17.32
CA ALA A 349 2.84 5.06 17.52
C ALA A 349 3.58 5.29 16.20
N ALA A 350 3.54 4.33 15.27
CA ALA A 350 4.10 4.48 13.93
C ALA A 350 3.46 5.66 13.16
N CYS A 351 2.13 5.72 13.14
CA CYS A 351 1.36 6.77 12.46
C CYS A 351 1.65 8.16 13.06
N SER A 352 1.75 8.26 14.38
CA SER A 352 2.11 9.51 15.06
C SER A 352 3.50 10.01 14.63
N VAL A 353 4.46 9.10 14.47
CA VAL A 353 5.82 9.44 14.03
C VAL A 353 5.84 9.88 12.57
N MET A 354 5.23 9.15 11.64
CA MET A 354 5.24 9.51 10.21
C MET A 354 4.52 10.85 9.96
N GLN A 355 3.39 11.09 10.64
CA GLN A 355 2.68 12.36 10.59
C GLN A 355 3.52 13.50 11.16
N LYS A 356 4.21 13.27 12.29
CA LYS A 356 5.02 14.31 12.90
C LYS A 356 6.19 14.77 12.03
N PHE A 357 6.92 13.82 11.44
CA PHE A 357 8.15 14.13 10.69
C PHE A 357 7.89 14.58 9.26
N PHE A 358 6.87 14.02 8.61
CA PHE A 358 6.67 14.20 7.18
C PHE A 358 5.29 14.76 6.82
N GLY A 359 4.39 14.95 7.80
CA GLY A 359 2.97 15.24 7.52
C GLY A 359 2.35 14.15 6.65
N MET A 360 2.81 12.91 6.85
CA MET A 360 2.46 11.78 5.98
C MET A 360 1.11 11.19 6.34
N THR A 361 0.26 11.00 5.32
CA THR A 361 -0.91 10.12 5.35
C THR A 361 -0.61 8.94 4.42
N HIS A 362 -0.91 7.72 4.88
CA HIS A 362 -0.67 6.49 4.10
C HIS A 362 -1.71 6.31 2.99
N ASN A 363 -2.97 6.66 3.28
CA ASN A 363 -4.14 6.59 2.38
C ASN A 363 -4.59 5.17 1.99
N ASP A 364 -3.98 4.14 2.57
CA ASP A 364 -4.32 2.75 2.29
C ASP A 364 -3.88 1.81 3.42
N LEU A 365 -4.06 2.26 4.66
CA LEU A 365 -3.62 1.49 5.82
C LEU A 365 -4.69 0.46 6.21
N HIS A 366 -4.52 -0.77 5.73
CA HIS A 366 -5.30 -1.94 6.13
C HIS A 366 -4.38 -3.05 6.69
N THR A 367 -4.96 -4.12 7.24
CA THR A 367 -4.25 -5.23 7.91
C THR A 367 -3.15 -5.89 7.06
N ASN A 368 -3.32 -5.98 5.74
CA ASN A 368 -2.30 -6.50 4.82
C ASN A 368 -1.10 -5.56 4.63
N ASN A 369 -1.28 -4.25 4.79
CA ASN A 369 -0.20 -3.25 4.71
C ASN A 369 0.53 -3.04 6.05
N ILE A 370 0.25 -3.91 7.02
CA ILE A 370 0.95 -3.97 8.30
C ILE A 370 1.61 -5.35 8.37
N VAL A 371 2.93 -5.38 8.51
CA VAL A 371 3.69 -6.62 8.66
C VAL A 371 4.32 -6.71 10.04
N TRP A 372 4.66 -7.92 10.47
CA TRP A 372 5.33 -8.14 11.75
C TRP A 372 6.60 -8.99 11.60
N SER A 373 7.52 -8.76 12.53
CA SER A 373 8.72 -9.58 12.72
C SER A 373 8.80 -10.08 14.16
N ASN A 374 9.39 -11.27 14.35
CA ASN A 374 9.64 -11.80 15.68
C ASN A 374 10.61 -10.89 16.48
N THR A 375 10.40 -10.78 17.81
CA THR A 375 11.29 -10.03 18.69
C THR A 375 11.39 -10.64 20.09
N ASP A 376 12.61 -10.67 20.64
CA ASP A 376 12.87 -11.05 22.03
C ASP A 376 12.62 -9.89 23.02
N ILE A 377 12.34 -8.68 22.51
CA ILE A 377 12.03 -7.52 23.35
C ILE A 377 10.65 -7.74 23.97
N GLU A 378 10.57 -7.98 25.27
CA GLU A 378 9.29 -8.21 25.95
C GLU A 378 8.39 -6.97 25.96
N PHE A 379 8.98 -5.78 26.12
CA PHE A 379 8.24 -4.52 26.25
C PHE A 379 8.89 -3.38 25.48
N LEU A 380 8.06 -2.64 24.74
CA LEU A 380 8.41 -1.34 24.19
C LEU A 380 8.00 -0.25 25.17
N TRP A 381 8.87 0.75 25.32
CA TRP A 381 8.63 1.90 26.17
C TRP A 381 8.36 3.11 25.29
N TYR A 382 7.31 3.85 25.62
CA TYR A 382 6.97 5.09 24.91
C TYR A 382 6.79 6.24 25.88
N LYS A 383 6.94 7.46 25.36
CA LYS A 383 6.78 8.69 26.13
C LYS A 383 6.08 9.78 25.32
N SER A 384 5.04 10.36 25.90
CA SER A 384 4.39 11.57 25.36
C SER A 384 5.22 12.83 25.63
N THR A 385 4.86 13.92 24.97
CA THR A 385 5.38 15.27 25.20
C THR A 385 5.16 15.72 26.64
N SER A 386 3.97 15.44 27.19
CA SER A 386 3.62 15.77 28.58
C SER A 386 4.41 14.95 29.60
N GLY A 387 5.14 13.93 29.16
CA GLY A 387 5.97 13.07 29.98
C GLY A 387 5.29 11.80 30.47
N GLN A 388 4.05 11.53 30.05
CA GLN A 388 3.36 10.27 30.33
C GLN A 388 4.14 9.12 29.70
N LEU A 389 4.41 8.08 30.49
CA LEU A 389 5.13 6.88 30.06
C LEU A 389 4.16 5.74 29.78
N PHE A 390 4.49 4.94 28.77
CA PHE A 390 3.75 3.73 28.43
C PHE A 390 4.71 2.55 28.36
N LYS A 391 4.29 1.41 28.91
CA LYS A 391 4.97 0.12 28.82
C LYS A 391 4.04 -0.83 28.08
N VAL A 392 4.37 -1.15 26.84
CA VAL A 392 3.52 -1.92 25.94
C VAL A 392 4.17 -3.28 25.69
N PRO A 393 3.50 -4.41 26.01
CA PRO A 393 4.01 -5.74 25.69
C PRO A 393 4.06 -5.94 24.18
N THR A 394 5.12 -6.59 23.68
CA THR A 394 5.21 -6.92 22.25
C THR A 394 4.49 -8.22 21.92
N PHE A 395 4.33 -9.10 22.91
CA PHE A 395 3.93 -10.50 22.71
C PHE A 395 4.77 -11.19 21.64
N GLY A 396 6.07 -10.87 21.59
CA GLY A 396 7.01 -11.43 20.63
C GLY A 396 6.90 -10.86 19.22
N LYS A 397 6.04 -9.84 18.98
CA LYS A 397 5.82 -9.26 17.66
C LYS A 397 6.11 -7.76 17.62
N LEU A 398 6.91 -7.37 16.62
CA LEU A 398 7.17 -5.98 16.29
C LEU A 398 6.50 -5.64 14.96
N PHE A 399 5.52 -4.74 14.98
CA PHE A 399 4.75 -4.35 13.80
C PHE A 399 5.38 -3.18 13.06
N LYS A 400 5.24 -3.19 11.74
CA LYS A 400 5.79 -2.19 10.81
C LYS A 400 4.82 -1.95 9.66
N ILE A 401 4.74 -0.70 9.21
CA ILE A 401 3.88 -0.30 8.09
C ILE A 401 4.67 -0.42 6.77
N ILE A 402 4.02 -0.91 5.71
CA ILE A 402 4.54 -1.04 4.35
C ILE A 402 3.51 -0.54 3.33
N ASP A 403 3.90 -0.50 2.06
CA ASP A 403 3.06 -0.12 0.92
C ASP A 403 2.64 1.36 0.87
N PHE A 404 3.64 2.21 0.66
CA PHE A 404 3.44 3.65 0.59
C PHE A 404 3.09 4.14 -0.83
N GLY A 405 2.49 3.28 -1.67
CA GLY A 405 2.11 3.62 -3.06
C GLY A 405 1.20 4.85 -3.11
N ARG A 406 0.18 4.89 -2.25
CA ARG A 406 -0.77 6.01 -2.14
C ARG A 406 -0.37 7.07 -1.11
N ALA A 407 0.87 7.06 -0.60
CA ALA A 407 1.24 8.01 0.46
C ALA A 407 1.30 9.47 -0.05
N ILE A 408 0.88 10.40 0.81
CA ILE A 408 1.05 11.84 0.59
C ILE A 408 1.88 12.41 1.74
N PHE A 409 3.00 13.07 1.44
CA PHE A 409 3.93 13.56 2.47
C PHE A 409 4.82 14.71 1.99
N LYS A 410 5.64 15.26 2.89
CA LYS A 410 6.63 16.32 2.61
C LYS A 410 8.04 15.96 3.06
N ILE A 411 9.02 16.34 2.24
CA ILE A 411 10.44 16.38 2.65
C ILE A 411 11.02 17.74 2.27
N ASN A 412 11.67 18.44 3.22
CA ASN A 412 12.28 19.77 3.01
C ASN A 412 11.33 20.81 2.36
N SER A 413 10.03 20.73 2.69
CA SER A 413 8.92 21.54 2.12
C SER A 413 8.42 21.15 0.72
N SER A 414 9.05 20.20 0.05
CA SER A 414 8.54 19.63 -1.20
C SER A 414 7.46 18.61 -0.89
N TRP A 415 6.31 18.73 -1.54
CA TRP A 415 5.27 17.70 -1.54
C TRP A 415 5.74 16.47 -2.34
N PHE A 416 5.27 15.30 -1.90
CA PHE A 416 5.33 14.02 -2.61
C PHE A 416 3.93 13.44 -2.57
N ILE A 417 3.34 13.29 -3.75
CA ILE A 417 1.95 12.91 -3.98
C ILE A 417 1.99 11.85 -5.08
N SER A 418 1.37 10.69 -4.83
CA SER A 418 1.23 9.65 -5.87
C SER A 418 0.45 10.19 -7.06
N ASP A 419 0.77 9.70 -8.25
CA ASP A 419 -0.03 9.98 -9.43
C ASP A 419 -1.34 9.21 -9.47
N ASP A 420 -1.56 8.26 -8.55
CA ASP A 420 -2.86 7.59 -8.34
C ASP A 420 -3.99 8.60 -8.09
N PHE A 421 -3.70 9.74 -7.45
CA PHE A 421 -4.68 10.77 -7.14
C PHE A 421 -5.06 11.66 -8.33
N ARG A 422 -4.47 11.44 -9.50
CA ARG A 422 -4.77 12.24 -10.69
C ARG A 422 -6.03 11.74 -11.38
N VAL A 423 -6.63 12.66 -12.14
CA VAL A 423 -7.74 12.38 -13.06
C VAL A 423 -7.41 11.17 -13.95
N GLY A 424 -8.31 10.20 -13.94
CA GLY A 424 -8.29 8.94 -14.67
C GLY A 424 -7.47 7.82 -14.01
N ASN A 425 -6.99 7.97 -12.78
CA ASN A 425 -6.25 6.93 -12.05
C ASN A 425 -7.01 6.49 -10.78
N ASP A 426 -6.53 5.42 -10.14
CA ASP A 426 -7.24 4.63 -9.13
C ASP A 426 -7.77 5.42 -7.92
N ALA A 427 -7.11 6.53 -7.55
CA ALA A 427 -7.47 7.34 -6.40
C ALA A 427 -8.00 8.74 -6.77
N GLU A 428 -8.54 8.88 -7.99
CA GLU A 428 -9.19 10.11 -8.42
C GLU A 428 -10.31 10.53 -7.45
N GLY A 429 -10.40 11.85 -7.21
CA GLY A 429 -11.48 12.44 -6.43
C GLY A 429 -11.35 12.27 -4.92
N GLN A 430 -10.41 11.45 -4.42
CA GLN A 430 -10.20 11.27 -2.99
C GLN A 430 -9.76 12.57 -2.29
N TYR A 431 -8.96 13.39 -2.97
CA TYR A 431 -8.45 14.65 -2.45
C TYR A 431 -8.60 15.79 -3.46
N ALA A 432 -8.78 17.00 -2.96
CA ALA A 432 -8.97 18.21 -3.75
C ALA A 432 -8.23 19.39 -3.11
N PHE A 433 -6.90 19.46 -3.31
CA PHE A 433 -6.05 20.51 -2.74
C PHE A 433 -4.87 20.88 -3.66
N PRO A 434 -4.32 22.10 -3.59
CA PRO A 434 -3.08 22.44 -4.31
C PRO A 434 -1.86 21.72 -3.71
N PRO A 435 -0.97 21.09 -4.52
CA PRO A 435 -0.84 21.24 -5.97
C PRO A 435 -1.60 20.21 -6.82
N LEU A 436 -2.29 19.24 -6.22
CA LEU A 436 -3.02 18.18 -6.93
C LEU A 436 -4.14 18.78 -7.80
N VAL A 437 -5.00 19.58 -7.17
CA VAL A 437 -6.04 20.37 -7.85
C VAL A 437 -5.69 21.85 -7.65
N PRO A 438 -5.29 22.59 -8.70
CA PRO A 438 -4.85 23.98 -8.55
C PRO A 438 -5.91 24.92 -7.97
N LYS A 439 -7.19 24.68 -8.26
CA LYS A 439 -8.34 25.47 -7.81
C LYS A 439 -9.54 24.54 -7.55
N PRO A 440 -9.56 23.86 -6.40
CA PRO A 440 -10.67 22.98 -6.05
C PRO A 440 -11.93 23.80 -5.75
N SER A 441 -13.11 23.27 -6.10
CA SER A 441 -14.40 23.84 -5.71
C SER A 441 -14.65 23.69 -4.21
N GLU A 442 -14.29 22.53 -3.66
CA GLU A 442 -14.31 22.19 -2.24
C GLU A 442 -12.92 21.66 -1.85
N LEU A 443 -12.36 22.18 -0.75
CA LEU A 443 -11.02 21.82 -0.32
C LEU A 443 -11.05 20.52 0.48
N VAL A 444 -10.41 19.47 -0.03
CA VAL A 444 -10.21 18.20 0.67
C VAL A 444 -8.71 17.95 0.76
N GLU A 445 -8.13 18.23 1.94
CA GLU A 445 -6.70 18.07 2.23
C GLU A 445 -6.37 16.65 2.75
N PRO A 446 -5.09 16.21 2.69
CA PRO A 446 -4.68 14.96 3.31
C PRO A 446 -5.10 14.91 4.79
N ASN A 447 -5.86 13.88 5.15
CA ASN A 447 -6.52 13.77 6.44
C ASN A 447 -5.70 12.88 7.40
N PRO A 448 -5.18 13.39 8.52
CA PRO A 448 -4.41 12.58 9.49
C PRO A 448 -5.21 11.48 10.20
N SER A 449 -6.54 11.53 10.16
CA SER A 449 -7.41 10.51 10.73
C SER A 449 -7.71 9.37 9.75
N PHE A 450 -7.43 9.57 8.46
CA PHE A 450 -7.72 8.60 7.40
C PHE A 450 -7.16 7.22 7.72
N ASP A 451 -5.88 7.16 8.09
CA ASP A 451 -5.15 5.91 8.26
C ASP A 451 -5.74 5.03 9.37
N LEU A 452 -6.18 5.63 10.49
CA LEU A 452 -6.78 4.87 11.59
C LEU A 452 -8.25 4.52 11.32
N CYS A 453 -9.00 5.36 10.61
CA CYS A 453 -10.34 5.03 10.16
C CYS A 453 -10.31 3.84 9.19
N ARG A 454 -9.45 3.89 8.17
CA ARG A 454 -9.29 2.79 7.20
C ARG A 454 -8.82 1.49 7.85
N LEU A 455 -7.91 1.59 8.82
CA LEU A 455 -7.45 0.45 9.59
C LEU A 455 -8.57 -0.16 10.45
N ALA A 456 -9.40 0.67 11.09
CA ALA A 456 -10.54 0.20 11.87
C ALA A 456 -11.50 -0.61 11.00
N VAL A 457 -11.85 -0.12 9.81
CA VAL A 457 -12.70 -0.85 8.84
C VAL A 457 -12.13 -2.25 8.58
N SER A 458 -10.82 -2.38 8.31
CA SER A 458 -10.21 -3.70 8.05
C SER A 458 -10.07 -4.62 9.28
N LEU A 459 -10.21 -4.09 10.49
CA LEU A 459 -10.07 -4.85 11.73
C LEU A 459 -11.41 -5.28 12.33
N PHE A 460 -12.45 -4.45 12.15
CA PHE A 460 -13.58 -4.41 13.07
C PHE A 460 -14.34 -5.73 13.15
N GLU A 461 -14.79 -6.25 12.01
CA GLU A 461 -15.57 -7.48 11.94
C GLU A 461 -14.75 -8.72 12.32
N ALA A 462 -13.50 -8.79 11.87
CA ALA A 462 -12.61 -9.90 12.18
C ALA A 462 -12.28 -9.98 13.68
N LEU A 463 -12.14 -8.84 14.37
CA LEU A 463 -11.90 -8.80 15.81
C LEU A 463 -13.17 -8.99 16.64
N PHE A 464 -14.31 -8.53 16.14
CA PHE A 464 -15.58 -8.51 16.85
C PHE A 464 -16.73 -9.06 15.98
N PRO A 465 -16.68 -10.34 15.57
CA PRO A 465 -17.72 -10.95 14.74
C PRO A 465 -19.07 -11.01 15.47
N VAL A 466 -19.03 -10.93 16.80
CA VAL A 466 -20.22 -10.76 17.64
C VAL A 466 -20.02 -9.52 18.51
N LYS A 467 -20.98 -8.60 18.44
CA LYS A 467 -20.97 -7.37 19.24
C LYS A 467 -20.79 -7.69 20.74
N PRO A 468 -19.77 -7.11 21.42
CA PRO A 468 -19.60 -7.29 22.86
C PRO A 468 -20.78 -6.73 23.66
N LYS A 469 -20.95 -7.22 24.89
CA LYS A 469 -22.05 -6.82 25.76
C LYS A 469 -22.02 -5.33 26.06
N GLU A 470 -23.17 -4.67 26.02
CA GLU A 470 -23.32 -3.27 26.41
C GLU A 470 -23.03 -3.05 27.90
N THR A 471 -22.43 -1.91 28.22
CA THR A 471 -22.24 -1.51 29.60
C THR A 471 -23.56 -1.13 30.27
N LYS A 472 -23.58 -1.15 31.61
CA LYS A 472 -24.74 -0.71 32.40
C LYS A 472 -25.07 0.78 32.24
N SER A 473 -24.10 1.60 31.82
CA SER A 473 -24.31 3.04 31.60
C SER A 473 -25.25 3.29 30.42
N ARG A 474 -25.27 2.35 29.46
CA ARG A 474 -25.97 2.46 28.16
C ARG A 474 -25.66 3.76 27.42
N LYS A 475 -24.47 4.33 27.66
CA LYS A 475 -23.99 5.51 26.94
C LYS A 475 -24.00 5.22 25.44
N ILE A 476 -24.54 6.15 24.66
CA ILE A 476 -24.59 6.06 23.20
C ILE A 476 -23.20 6.45 22.66
N LEU A 477 -22.68 5.65 21.72
CA LEU A 477 -21.47 5.96 20.95
C LEU A 477 -21.84 6.70 19.66
N SER A 478 -22.85 6.21 18.95
CA SER A 478 -23.47 6.86 17.77
C SER A 478 -24.96 6.48 17.70
N GLU A 479 -25.75 7.36 17.11
CA GLU A 479 -27.19 7.19 16.90
C GLU A 479 -27.57 7.84 15.57
N GLU A 480 -28.04 6.99 14.65
CA GLU A 480 -28.56 7.38 13.33
C GLU A 480 -29.89 6.64 13.09
N GLU A 481 -30.58 6.97 12.00
CA GLU A 481 -31.90 6.39 11.72
C GLU A 481 -31.80 4.87 11.56
N GLY A 482 -32.47 4.12 12.45
CA GLY A 482 -32.47 2.66 12.44
C GLY A 482 -31.27 1.99 13.12
N LEU A 483 -30.20 2.73 13.48
CA LEU A 483 -29.00 2.16 14.09
C LEU A 483 -28.56 2.93 15.34
N VAL A 484 -28.59 2.25 16.50
CA VAL A 484 -28.11 2.80 17.78
C VAL A 484 -26.99 1.93 18.32
N VAL A 485 -25.79 2.49 18.40
CA VAL A 485 -24.63 1.78 18.95
C VAL A 485 -24.26 2.35 20.31
N ARG A 486 -24.24 1.47 21.32
CA ARG A 486 -23.96 1.81 22.71
C ARG A 486 -22.61 1.29 23.14
N GLU A 487 -22.06 1.96 24.16
CA GLU A 487 -20.80 1.62 24.79
C GLU A 487 -20.83 0.18 25.31
N THR A 488 -19.82 -0.60 24.94
CA THR A 488 -19.67 -2.01 25.32
C THR A 488 -18.63 -2.20 26.42
N GLU A 489 -18.63 -3.38 27.03
CA GLU A 489 -17.61 -3.81 28.00
C GLU A 489 -16.20 -3.91 27.37
N SER A 490 -16.11 -4.04 26.04
CA SER A 490 -14.83 -4.03 25.32
C SER A 490 -14.41 -2.59 25.03
N HIS A 491 -13.32 -2.16 25.66
CA HIS A 491 -12.79 -0.83 25.43
C HIS A 491 -12.18 -0.69 24.04
N LEU A 492 -11.61 -1.77 23.50
CA LEU A 492 -11.07 -1.76 22.15
C LEU A 492 -12.19 -1.62 21.10
N TYR A 493 -13.29 -2.38 21.23
CA TYR A 493 -14.47 -2.22 20.35
C TYR A 493 -14.94 -0.77 20.31
N ASN A 494 -15.10 -0.15 21.48
CA ASN A 494 -15.58 1.23 21.57
C ASN A 494 -14.61 2.22 20.89
N VAL A 495 -13.30 2.01 20.99
CA VAL A 495 -12.29 2.87 20.33
C VAL A 495 -12.35 2.71 18.82
N LEU A 496 -12.33 1.48 18.31
CA LEU A 496 -12.40 1.23 16.87
C LEU A 496 -13.70 1.75 16.26
N TRP A 497 -14.83 1.57 16.94
CA TRP A 497 -16.11 2.16 16.50
C TRP A 497 -15.99 3.67 16.35
N THR A 498 -15.44 4.36 17.35
CA THR A 498 -15.26 5.81 17.28
C THR A 498 -14.24 6.29 16.24
N TRP A 499 -13.42 5.40 15.66
CA TRP A 499 -12.55 5.77 14.53
C TRP A 499 -13.28 5.73 13.20
N MET A 500 -14.39 5.01 13.12
CA MET A 500 -15.21 4.83 11.92
C MET A 500 -16.40 5.79 11.87
N LEU A 501 -16.48 6.76 12.79
CA LEU A 501 -17.50 7.80 12.74
C LEU A 501 -17.01 8.98 11.92
N ASP A 502 -17.88 9.57 11.12
CA ASP A 502 -17.61 10.82 10.42
C ASP A 502 -17.88 12.06 11.29
N ASP A 503 -17.74 13.24 10.69
CA ASP A 503 -17.93 14.54 11.34
C ASP A 503 -19.39 14.79 11.76
N GLU A 504 -20.35 14.02 11.23
CA GLU A 504 -21.78 14.04 11.59
C GLU A 504 -22.14 12.96 12.62
N GLU A 505 -21.13 12.23 13.13
CA GLU A 505 -21.26 11.10 14.07
C GLU A 505 -21.93 9.85 13.48
N GLU A 506 -22.00 9.76 12.15
CA GLU A 506 -22.52 8.61 11.41
C GLU A 506 -21.39 7.61 11.09
N ASN A 507 -21.70 6.31 11.06
CA ASN A 507 -20.68 5.28 10.85
C ASN A 507 -20.39 5.04 9.36
N VAL A 508 -19.14 4.76 8.99
CA VAL A 508 -18.76 4.51 7.58
C VAL A 508 -18.80 3.04 7.15
N LEU A 509 -19.19 2.13 8.04
CA LEU A 509 -19.08 0.69 7.81
C LEU A 509 -20.36 0.10 7.24
N MET A 510 -21.50 0.37 7.88
CA MET A 510 -22.75 -0.34 7.60
C MET A 510 -23.98 0.57 7.69
N GLU A 511 -25.01 0.23 6.92
CA GLU A 511 -26.36 0.75 7.06
C GLU A 511 -27.15 0.03 8.18
N ALA A 512 -28.34 0.53 8.50
CA ALA A 512 -29.17 -0.02 9.56
C ALA A 512 -29.64 -1.47 9.32
N ASP A 513 -29.70 -1.90 8.06
CA ASP A 513 -30.01 -3.28 7.66
C ASP A 513 -28.78 -4.20 7.64
N GLY A 514 -27.58 -3.66 7.89
CA GLY A 514 -26.31 -4.39 7.88
C GLY A 514 -25.61 -4.44 6.52
N SER A 515 -26.19 -3.84 5.48
CA SER A 515 -25.52 -3.70 4.18
C SER A 515 -24.32 -2.74 4.25
N GLU A 516 -23.35 -2.92 3.37
CA GLU A 516 -22.19 -2.03 3.27
C GLU A 516 -22.63 -0.61 2.89
N ARG A 517 -22.14 0.38 3.64
CA ARG A 517 -22.57 1.78 3.47
C ARG A 517 -21.94 2.49 2.29
N PHE A 518 -20.64 2.28 2.11
CA PHE A 518 -19.87 2.93 1.05
C PHE A 518 -19.15 1.85 0.24
N PRO A 519 -19.74 1.37 -0.87
CA PRO A 519 -19.11 0.37 -1.69
C PRO A 519 -17.85 0.94 -2.37
N ASP A 520 -16.92 0.04 -2.67
CA ASP A 520 -15.74 0.31 -3.51
C ASP A 520 -14.90 1.52 -3.02
N PHE A 521 -14.57 2.41 -3.96
CA PHE A 521 -13.69 3.55 -3.70
C PHE A 521 -14.41 4.74 -3.05
N ASP A 522 -15.74 4.71 -2.94
CA ASP A 522 -16.49 5.79 -2.30
C ASP A 522 -16.21 5.86 -0.80
N LEU A 523 -15.89 4.73 -0.17
CA LEU A 523 -15.41 4.69 1.21
C LEU A 523 -14.14 5.56 1.37
N TYR A 524 -13.20 5.47 0.44
CA TYR A 524 -11.95 6.22 0.49
C TYR A 524 -12.22 7.73 0.34
N LYS A 525 -13.11 8.14 -0.57
CA LYS A 525 -13.50 9.56 -0.73
C LYS A 525 -14.20 10.08 0.54
N HIS A 526 -15.12 9.31 1.11
CA HIS A 526 -15.86 9.72 2.32
C HIS A 526 -14.93 9.87 3.53
N ILE A 527 -14.08 8.87 3.80
CA ILE A 527 -13.11 8.94 4.91
C ILE A 527 -12.19 10.16 4.74
N ALA A 528 -11.70 10.42 3.53
CA ALA A 528 -10.83 11.56 3.26
C ALA A 528 -11.51 12.90 3.56
N ALA A 529 -12.77 13.06 3.17
CA ALA A 529 -13.50 14.32 3.28
C ALA A 529 -14.22 14.54 4.62
N LYS A 530 -14.62 13.47 5.32
CA LYS A 530 -15.59 13.54 6.43
C LYS A 530 -15.16 12.88 7.73
N CYS A 531 -14.07 12.11 7.80
CA CYS A 531 -13.70 11.42 9.05
C CYS A 531 -12.50 12.05 9.77
N HIS A 532 -12.70 13.02 10.68
CA HIS A 532 -11.59 13.75 11.31
C HIS A 532 -11.30 13.41 12.79
N ASN A 533 -11.97 12.42 13.37
CA ASN A 533 -11.88 12.08 14.81
C ASN A 533 -10.74 11.10 15.20
N ALA A 534 -10.19 10.35 14.25
CA ALA A 534 -9.23 9.27 14.50
C ALA A 534 -7.74 9.71 14.39
N LYS A 535 -7.38 10.91 14.86
CA LYS A 535 -5.97 11.39 14.77
C LYS A 535 -5.06 10.55 15.67
N PRO A 536 -3.98 9.92 15.18
CA PRO A 536 -3.12 9.02 15.97
C PRO A 536 -2.62 9.61 17.29
N THR A 537 -2.22 10.88 17.27
CA THR A 537 -1.67 11.57 18.46
C THR A 537 -2.68 11.71 19.61
N GLU A 538 -3.98 11.60 19.32
CA GLU A 538 -5.07 11.78 20.30
C GLU A 538 -5.59 10.43 20.87
N GLN A 539 -5.05 9.29 20.41
CA GLN A 539 -5.61 7.98 20.75
C GLN A 539 -5.01 7.34 22.01
N PHE A 540 -3.80 7.72 22.42
CA PHE A 540 -3.09 7.04 23.51
C PHE A 540 -3.74 7.15 24.90
N ASP A 541 -4.61 8.15 25.10
CA ASP A 541 -5.31 8.36 26.36
C ASP A 541 -6.65 7.61 26.46
N LYS A 542 -7.09 6.96 25.37
CA LYS A 542 -8.35 6.22 25.32
C LYS A 542 -8.34 5.01 26.29
N PRO A 543 -9.52 4.58 26.80
CA PRO A 543 -9.62 3.51 27.80
C PRO A 543 -8.94 2.20 27.41
N ALA A 544 -8.94 1.83 26.12
CA ALA A 544 -8.30 0.61 25.62
C ALA A 544 -6.80 0.54 25.97
N PHE A 545 -6.12 1.69 26.00
CA PHE A 545 -4.67 1.79 26.22
C PHE A 545 -4.29 2.20 27.64
N ALA A 546 -5.28 2.45 28.52
CA ALA A 546 -5.04 2.93 29.88
C ALA A 546 -4.15 1.96 30.69
N ARG A 547 -4.26 0.65 30.43
CA ARG A 547 -3.47 -0.39 31.11
C ARG A 547 -1.96 -0.28 30.87
N PHE A 548 -1.55 0.34 29.76
CA PHE A 548 -0.13 0.50 29.42
C PHE A 548 0.52 1.70 30.11
N LYS A 549 -0.27 2.60 30.72
CA LYS A 549 0.26 3.79 31.40
C LYS A 549 1.02 3.40 32.67
N VAL A 550 2.25 3.90 32.78
CA VAL A 550 3.14 3.62 33.91
C VAL A 550 3.76 4.90 34.47
N LYS A 551 4.14 4.89 35.75
CA LYS A 551 4.74 6.07 36.42
C LYS A 551 6.27 6.10 36.35
N LYS A 552 6.90 4.94 36.16
CA LYS A 552 8.36 4.77 36.21
C LYS A 552 8.81 3.81 35.13
N MET A 553 10.01 4.05 34.63
CA MET A 553 10.70 3.23 33.64
C MET A 553 12.10 2.90 34.18
N PRO A 554 12.65 1.70 33.91
CA PRO A 554 14.03 1.37 34.25
C PRO A 554 15.02 2.36 33.63
N VAL A 555 16.10 2.69 34.34
CA VAL A 555 17.13 3.64 33.86
C VAL A 555 17.81 3.15 32.57
N SER A 556 17.89 1.84 32.36
CA SER A 556 18.47 1.22 31.17
C SER A 556 17.55 1.22 29.95
N ALA A 557 16.25 1.48 30.12
CA ALA A 557 15.31 1.46 29.00
C ALA A 557 15.34 2.80 28.23
N LYS A 558 15.28 2.72 26.91
CA LYS A 558 15.14 3.87 26.02
C LYS A 558 13.68 3.98 25.56
N PRO A 559 12.96 5.07 25.88
CA PRO A 559 11.60 5.26 25.41
C PRO A 559 11.60 5.86 24.00
N TYR A 560 10.69 5.38 23.16
CA TYR A 560 10.35 6.02 21.89
C TYR A 560 9.38 7.19 22.13
N SER A 561 9.55 8.29 21.39
CA SER A 561 8.64 9.44 21.54
C SER A 561 7.38 9.21 20.73
N LEU A 562 6.22 9.50 21.32
CA LEU A 562 4.92 9.48 20.63
C LEU A 562 4.63 10.81 19.92
N PHE A 563 5.40 11.85 20.22
CA PHE A 563 5.24 13.20 19.67
C PHE A 563 3.86 13.86 19.88
N CYS A 564 3.02 13.27 20.72
CA CYS A 564 1.74 13.79 21.20
C CYS A 564 1.86 14.50 22.54
#